data_AF-A0A813G1U9-F1
#
_entry.id   AF-A0A813G1U9-F1
#
_cell.length_a   1.000
_cell.length_b   1.000
_cell.length_c   1.000
_cell.angle_alpha   90.00
_cell.angle_beta   90.00
_cell.angle_gamma   90.00
#
_symmetry.space_group_name_H-M   'P 1'
#
loop_
_entity.id
_entity.type
_entity.pdbx_description
1 polymer ?
#
loop_
_entity_poly.entity_id
_entity_poly.type
_entity_poly.pdbx_seq_one_letter_code
_entity_poly.pdbx_strand_id
1 'polypeptide(L)'
;MEIAAQKFPEIKQMHLYTSLPDELMNDPRWATHVKAKVRGRGYWFWKSALANMLLLKGVLRDGDRLLYVNTDSMDMMGELIKVSNGDKTDADLILQSQSHCEHAWSKGDIFELFGSTWDDPHYGLTQQPK
;
A
#
# COMPACT_ATOMS: atom_id res chain seq x y z
N MET A 1 17.31 -36.68 -6.02
CA MET A 1 16.63 -35.40 -6.36
C MET A 1 16.61 -34.57 -5.11
N GLU A 2 17.54 -33.63 -4.99
CA GLU A 2 17.48 -32.62 -3.92
C GLU A 2 16.43 -31.57 -4.31
N ILE A 3 15.38 -31.45 -3.51
CA ILE A 3 14.49 -30.29 -3.58
C ILE A 3 15.32 -29.13 -3.06
N ALA A 4 15.79 -28.26 -3.96
CA ALA A 4 16.46 -27.03 -3.55
C ALA A 4 15.52 -26.29 -2.59
N ALA A 5 15.95 -26.12 -1.34
CA ALA A 5 15.19 -25.37 -0.36
C ALA A 5 14.92 -23.97 -0.93
N GLN A 6 13.64 -23.64 -1.13
CA GLN A 6 13.22 -22.34 -1.62
C GLN A 6 13.70 -21.30 -0.61
N LYS A 7 14.77 -20.57 -0.93
CA LYS A 7 15.32 -19.53 -0.07
C LYS A 7 14.36 -18.34 -0.11
N PHE A 8 13.61 -18.15 0.98
CA PHE A 8 12.83 -16.94 1.18
C PHE A 8 13.78 -15.76 1.39
N PRO A 9 13.44 -14.56 0.87
CA PRO A 9 14.21 -13.36 1.19
C PRO A 9 14.19 -13.12 2.69
N GLU A 10 15.35 -12.83 3.25
CA GLU A 10 15.47 -12.47 4.66
C GLU A 10 14.77 -11.13 4.89
N ILE A 11 13.77 -11.12 5.77
CA ILE A 11 13.12 -9.88 6.20
C ILE A 11 14.09 -9.15 7.13
N LYS A 12 14.77 -8.15 6.59
CA LYS A 12 15.77 -7.37 7.34
C LYS A 12 15.14 -6.51 8.45
N GLN A 13 13.94 -5.98 8.20
CA GLN A 13 13.22 -5.12 9.13
C GLN A 13 11.71 -5.31 8.98
N MET A 14 10.99 -5.17 10.10
CA MET A 14 9.53 -5.24 10.16
C MET A 14 8.99 -4.05 10.95
N HIS A 15 8.04 -3.33 10.37
CA HIS A 15 7.43 -2.15 10.97
C HIS A 15 5.92 -2.37 11.08
N LEU A 16 5.41 -2.53 12.31
CA LEU A 16 3.99 -2.73 12.58
C LEU A 16 3.36 -1.41 13.04
N TYR A 17 2.35 -0.94 12.32
CA TYR A 17 1.62 0.28 12.63
C TYR A 17 0.15 -0.05 12.91
N THR A 18 -0.26 0.10 14.18
CA THR A 18 -1.67 -0.01 14.60
C THR A 18 -2.39 1.35 14.57
N SER A 19 -1.63 2.43 14.48
CA SER A 19 -2.05 3.81 14.29
C SER A 19 -1.05 4.56 13.41
N LEU A 20 -1.40 5.74 12.89
CA LEU A 20 -0.39 6.62 12.29
C LEU A 20 0.65 6.98 13.35
N PRO A 21 1.95 6.93 13.01
CA PRO A 21 3.01 7.52 13.82
C PRO A 21 2.77 9.01 14.06
N ASP A 22 3.25 9.50 15.21
CA ASP A 22 3.11 10.91 15.59
C ASP A 22 3.70 11.86 14.55
N GLU A 23 4.75 11.45 13.85
CA GLU A 23 5.39 12.23 12.79
C GLU A 23 4.46 12.48 11.61
N LEU A 24 3.54 11.54 11.33
CA LEU A 24 2.54 11.70 10.28
C LEU A 24 1.25 12.32 10.81
N MET A 25 0.86 12.01 12.05
CA MET A 25 -0.31 12.60 12.70
C MET A 25 -0.17 14.12 12.88
N ASN A 26 1.03 14.59 13.19
CA ASN A 26 1.32 15.99 13.47
C ASN A 26 1.91 16.74 12.26
N ASP A 27 2.07 16.08 11.11
CA ASP A 27 2.57 16.73 9.90
C ASP A 27 1.51 17.68 9.32
N PRO A 28 1.83 18.98 9.14
CA PRO A 28 0.90 19.93 8.54
C PRO A 28 0.40 19.53 7.15
N ARG A 29 1.20 18.77 6.37
CA ARG A 29 0.82 18.27 5.04
C ARG A 29 -0.38 17.33 5.10
N TRP A 30 -0.50 16.55 6.17
CA TRP A 30 -1.57 15.57 6.35
C TRP A 30 -2.73 16.08 7.20
N ALA A 31 -2.64 17.31 7.70
CA ALA A 31 -3.58 17.88 8.68
C ALA A 31 -5.05 17.80 8.25
N THR A 32 -5.36 17.92 6.96
CA THR A 32 -6.72 17.81 6.42
C THR A 32 -7.23 16.37 6.35
N HIS A 33 -6.32 15.39 6.21
CA HIS A 33 -6.60 13.97 6.04
C HIS A 33 -6.69 13.20 7.37
N VAL A 34 -6.22 13.78 8.47
CA VAL A 34 -6.24 13.16 9.82
C VAL A 34 -7.34 13.70 10.75
N LYS A 35 -8.10 14.71 10.31
CA LYS A 35 -9.24 15.27 11.06
C LYS A 35 -10.27 14.21 11.42
N ALA A 36 -10.90 14.34 12.58
CA ALA A 36 -11.96 13.41 12.97
C ALA A 36 -13.12 13.45 11.96
N LYS A 37 -13.76 12.29 11.74
CA LYS A 37 -14.99 12.14 10.94
C LYS A 37 -14.89 12.57 9.47
N VAL A 38 -13.69 12.67 8.89
CA VAL A 38 -13.54 12.88 7.44
C VAL A 38 -13.49 11.53 6.70
N ARG A 39 -14.07 11.50 5.50
CA ARG A 39 -13.99 10.31 4.62
C ARG A 39 -12.52 10.02 4.29
N GLY A 40 -12.14 8.75 4.38
CA GLY A 40 -10.78 8.30 4.11
C GLY A 40 -9.78 8.63 5.22
N ARG A 41 -10.23 9.15 6.37
CA ARG A 41 -9.39 9.37 7.54
C ARG A 41 -8.69 8.07 7.91
N GLY A 42 -7.36 8.10 7.88
CA GLY A 42 -6.58 7.07 8.55
C GLY A 42 -6.39 5.76 7.81
N TYR A 43 -6.69 5.63 6.50
CA TYR A 43 -6.45 4.34 5.82
C TYR A 43 -5.97 4.47 4.37
N TRP A 44 -6.33 5.53 3.66
CA TRP A 44 -6.15 5.62 2.20
C TRP A 44 -4.74 6.03 1.77
N PHE A 45 -4.12 6.93 2.54
CA PHE A 45 -2.80 7.48 2.21
C PHE A 45 -1.67 6.87 3.06
N TRP A 46 -1.99 5.93 3.95
CA TRP A 46 -1.00 5.40 4.91
C TRP A 46 0.15 4.72 4.20
N LYS A 47 -0.14 3.92 3.16
CA LYS A 47 0.89 3.19 2.41
C LYS A 47 1.98 4.13 1.90
N SER A 48 1.58 5.18 1.17
CA SER A 48 2.50 6.15 0.60
C SER A 48 3.16 7.05 1.65
N ALA A 49 2.41 7.50 2.67
CA ALA A 49 2.98 8.33 3.72
C ALA A 49 3.99 7.58 4.61
N LEU A 50 3.70 6.31 4.96
CA LEU A 50 4.62 5.45 5.70
C LEU A 50 5.85 5.10 4.87
N ALA A 51 5.68 4.72 3.60
CA ALA A 51 6.81 4.46 2.69
C ALA A 51 7.73 5.68 2.56
N ASN A 52 7.15 6.86 2.32
CA ASN A 52 7.91 8.11 2.24
C ASN A 52 8.60 8.47 3.57
N MET A 53 7.94 8.25 4.72
CA MET A 53 8.58 8.44 6.03
C MET A 53 9.80 7.52 6.20
N LEU A 54 9.70 6.25 5.82
CA LEU A 54 10.80 5.30 5.90
C LEU A 54 11.96 5.66 4.97
N LEU A 55 11.66 6.18 3.77
CA LEU A 55 12.67 6.73 2.84
C LEU A 55 13.40 7.93 3.47
N LEU A 56 12.65 8.91 3.98
CA LEU A 56 13.22 10.12 4.57
C LEU A 56 14.06 9.83 5.83
N LYS A 57 13.72 8.78 6.58
CA LYS A 57 14.51 8.30 7.73
C LYS A 57 15.73 7.47 7.32
N GLY A 58 15.92 7.19 6.03
CA GLY A 58 17.01 6.34 5.52
C GLY A 58 16.89 4.87 5.91
N VAL A 59 15.69 4.46 6.35
CA VAL A 59 15.33 3.08 6.70
C VAL A 59 15.06 2.27 5.44
N LEU A 60 14.28 2.83 4.52
CA LEU A 60 14.14 2.33 3.16
C LEU A 60 15.12 3.10 2.26
N ARG A 61 15.78 2.41 1.33
CA ARG A 61 16.74 3.01 0.38
C ARG A 61 16.49 2.49 -1.03
N ASP A 62 17.05 3.17 -2.02
CA ASP A 62 17.03 2.70 -3.41
C ASP A 62 17.61 1.28 -3.49
N GLY A 63 16.88 0.39 -4.18
CA GLY A 63 17.19 -1.03 -4.28
C GLY A 63 16.57 -1.91 -3.18
N ASP A 64 16.02 -1.32 -2.12
CA ASP A 64 15.22 -2.07 -1.15
C ASP A 64 13.82 -2.39 -1.71
N ARG A 65 13.26 -3.53 -1.30
CA ARG A 65 11.89 -3.92 -1.62
C ARG A 65 11.00 -3.67 -0.40
N LEU A 66 9.93 -2.90 -0.60
CA LEU A 66 8.90 -2.69 0.42
C LEU A 66 7.75 -3.65 0.19
N LEU A 67 7.52 -4.56 1.15
CA LEU A 67 6.29 -5.34 1.22
C LEU A 67 5.34 -4.67 2.22
N TYR A 68 4.22 -4.15 1.72
CA TYR A 68 3.15 -3.62 2.55
C TYR A 68 1.99 -4.62 2.62
N VAL A 69 1.56 -4.97 3.84
CA VAL A 69 0.43 -5.88 4.08
C VAL A 69 -0.51 -5.26 5.10
N ASN A 70 -1.81 -5.20 4.81
CA ASN A 70 -2.80 -4.80 5.80
C ASN A 70 -2.93 -5.88 6.89
N THR A 71 -3.26 -5.49 8.13
CA THR A 71 -3.35 -6.43 9.26
C THR A 71 -4.41 -7.52 9.08
N ASP A 72 -5.48 -7.24 8.35
CA ASP A 72 -6.54 -8.21 7.99
C ASP A 72 -6.14 -9.14 6.83
N SER A 73 -4.97 -8.91 6.23
CA SER A 73 -4.43 -9.64 5.09
C SER A 73 -3.14 -10.39 5.43
N MET A 74 -2.83 -10.55 6.72
CA MET A 74 -1.57 -11.17 7.18
C MET A 74 -1.40 -12.62 6.71
N ASP A 75 -2.50 -13.37 6.56
CA ASP A 75 -2.46 -14.75 6.04
C ASP A 75 -1.91 -14.83 4.61
N MET A 76 -1.92 -13.72 3.88
CA MET A 76 -1.40 -13.61 2.51
C MET A 76 0.10 -13.30 2.44
N MET A 77 0.71 -12.92 3.56
CA MET A 77 2.10 -12.48 3.60
C MET A 77 3.06 -13.51 3.00
N GLY A 78 2.83 -14.81 3.28
CA GLY A 78 3.65 -15.89 2.73
C GLY A 78 3.61 -15.98 1.21
N GLU A 79 2.43 -15.83 0.60
CA GLU A 79 2.28 -15.83 -0.86
C GLU A 79 2.87 -14.58 -1.49
N LEU A 80 2.69 -13.41 -0.88
CA LEU A 80 3.29 -12.16 -1.39
C LEU A 80 4.82 -12.21 -1.37
N ILE A 81 5.42 -12.80 -0.32
CA ILE A 81 6.87 -13.03 -0.26
C ILE A 81 7.30 -13.97 -1.39
N LYS A 82 6.58 -15.06 -1.64
CA LYS A 82 6.89 -15.98 -2.74
C LYS A 82 6.83 -15.28 -4.10
N VAL A 83 5.77 -14.51 -4.36
CA VAL A 83 5.63 -13.73 -5.60
C VAL A 83 6.79 -12.76 -5.74
N SER A 84 7.09 -11.95 -4.71
CA SER A 84 8.20 -10.99 -4.76
C SER A 84 9.56 -11.62 -5.05
N ASN A 85 9.76 -12.89 -4.69
CA ASN A 85 11.00 -13.62 -4.88
C ASN A 85 11.05 -14.40 -6.21
N GLY A 86 9.90 -14.88 -6.68
CA GLY A 86 9.75 -15.59 -7.94
C GLY A 86 9.62 -14.68 -9.15
N ASP A 87 9.27 -13.42 -8.92
CA ASP A 87 9.08 -12.47 -10.01
C ASP A 87 10.42 -12.12 -10.66
N LYS A 88 10.52 -12.48 -11.95
CA LYS A 88 11.62 -12.09 -12.84
C LYS A 88 11.27 -10.84 -13.65
N THR A 89 10.14 -10.21 -13.34
CA THR A 89 9.71 -9.00 -14.04
C THR A 89 10.49 -7.80 -13.51
N ASP A 90 10.85 -6.88 -14.41
CA ASP A 90 11.41 -5.56 -14.07
C ASP A 90 10.29 -4.61 -13.57
N ALA A 91 9.29 -5.14 -12.87
CA ALA A 91 8.17 -4.37 -12.39
C ALA A 91 8.53 -3.59 -11.12
N ASP A 92 8.30 -2.28 -11.13
CA ASP A 92 8.51 -1.41 -9.97
C ASP A 92 7.46 -1.61 -8.87
N LEU A 93 6.29 -2.16 -9.21
CA LEU A 93 5.16 -2.34 -8.30
C LEU A 93 4.39 -3.62 -8.60
N ILE A 94 4.23 -4.47 -7.59
CA ILE A 94 3.38 -5.66 -7.62
C ILE A 94 2.20 -5.41 -6.69
N LEU A 95 0.99 -5.53 -7.22
CA LEU A 95 -0.26 -5.33 -6.48
C LEU A 95 -1.08 -6.61 -6.51
N GLN A 96 -1.75 -6.89 -5.39
CA GLN A 96 -2.76 -7.91 -5.36
C GLN A 96 -4.11 -7.33 -5.81
N SER A 97 -4.75 -7.99 -6.77
CA SER A 97 -6.11 -7.65 -7.18
C SER A 97 -7.13 -7.87 -6.05
N GLN A 98 -8.15 -7.01 -6.00
CA GLN A 98 -9.25 -7.07 -5.05
C GLN A 98 -10.59 -6.82 -5.75
N SER A 99 -11.64 -7.50 -5.31
CA SER A 99 -12.98 -7.43 -5.93
C SER A 99 -13.80 -6.19 -5.54
N HIS A 100 -13.23 -5.22 -4.84
CA HIS A 100 -13.93 -4.05 -4.33
C HIS A 100 -13.94 -2.92 -5.36
N CYS A 101 -15.08 -2.23 -5.51
CA CYS A 101 -15.18 -1.05 -6.36
C CYS A 101 -14.44 0.14 -5.74
N GLU A 102 -13.62 0.79 -6.55
CA GLU A 102 -12.70 1.84 -6.10
C GLU A 102 -13.45 3.07 -5.56
N HIS A 103 -14.56 3.50 -6.15
CA HIS A 103 -15.33 4.67 -5.69
C HIS A 103 -15.97 4.54 -4.30
N ALA A 104 -16.30 3.31 -3.87
CA ALA A 104 -16.96 3.08 -2.59
C ALA A 104 -16.03 3.49 -1.44
N TRP A 105 -14.74 3.36 -1.67
CA TRP A 105 -13.73 3.45 -0.64
C TRP A 105 -12.76 4.61 -0.90
N SER A 106 -12.54 5.01 -2.15
CA SER A 106 -11.72 6.16 -2.54
C SER A 106 -12.32 7.50 -2.08
N LYS A 107 -11.43 8.43 -1.72
CA LYS A 107 -11.81 9.79 -1.36
C LYS A 107 -12.19 10.54 -2.65
N GLY A 108 -13.30 11.29 -2.61
CA GLY A 108 -13.87 11.95 -3.78
C GLY A 108 -12.92 12.94 -4.48
N ASP A 109 -12.05 13.59 -3.71
CA ASP A 109 -11.03 14.54 -4.18
C ASP A 109 -9.94 13.89 -5.05
N ILE A 110 -9.74 12.57 -4.94
CA ILE A 110 -8.83 11.85 -5.83
C ILE A 110 -9.36 11.89 -7.26
N PHE A 111 -10.67 11.68 -7.46
CA PHE A 111 -11.27 11.77 -8.79
C PHE A 111 -11.10 13.19 -9.36
N GLU A 112 -11.34 14.23 -8.55
CA GLU A 112 -11.13 15.62 -8.96
C GLU A 112 -9.66 15.90 -9.38
N LEU A 113 -8.68 15.40 -8.61
CA LEU A 113 -7.26 15.58 -8.90
C LEU A 113 -6.87 14.98 -10.26
N PHE A 114 -7.45 13.84 -10.62
CA PHE A 114 -7.22 13.18 -11.90
C PHE A 114 -8.17 13.64 -13.02
N GLY A 115 -9.03 14.64 -12.77
CA GLY A 115 -10.01 15.10 -13.75
C GLY A 115 -11.05 14.06 -14.13
N SER A 116 -11.37 13.15 -13.20
CA SER A 116 -12.33 12.06 -13.36
C SER A 116 -13.55 12.27 -12.44
N THR A 117 -14.60 11.48 -12.64
CA THR A 117 -15.73 11.38 -11.71
C THR A 117 -15.74 10.03 -10.99
N TRP A 118 -16.47 9.94 -9.88
CA TRP A 118 -16.57 8.70 -9.09
C TRP A 118 -17.35 7.59 -9.82
N ASP A 119 -18.18 7.96 -10.79
CA ASP A 119 -18.97 7.05 -11.64
C ASP A 119 -18.28 6.77 -12.98
N ASP A 120 -17.03 7.22 -13.15
CA ASP A 120 -16.24 6.92 -14.34
C ASP A 120 -16.09 5.38 -14.51
N PRO A 121 -16.47 4.82 -15.67
CA PRO A 121 -16.47 3.37 -15.87
C PRO A 121 -15.07 2.75 -15.93
N HIS A 122 -14.02 3.57 -16.11
CA HIS A 122 -12.62 3.17 -16.14
C HIS A 122 -11.89 3.40 -14.82
N TYR A 123 -12.32 4.40 -14.02
CA TYR A 123 -11.63 4.76 -12.77
C TYR A 123 -12.45 4.50 -11.50
N GLY A 124 -13.75 4.76 -11.50
CA GLY A 124 -14.57 4.72 -10.28
C GLY A 124 -15.44 3.47 -10.14
N LEU A 125 -15.99 3.00 -11.25
CA LEU A 125 -16.83 1.80 -11.31
C LEU A 125 -16.07 0.55 -11.76
N THR A 126 -14.75 0.63 -11.92
CA THR A 126 -13.94 -0.55 -12.21
C THR A 126 -13.93 -1.50 -11.03
N GLN A 127 -14.36 -2.73 -11.30
CA GLN A 127 -13.92 -3.87 -10.52
C GLN A 127 -12.49 -4.16 -10.99
N GLN A 128 -11.54 -4.26 -10.07
CA GLN A 128 -10.18 -4.59 -10.49
C GLN A 128 -10.18 -5.99 -11.13
N PRO A 129 -9.47 -6.18 -12.26
CA PRO A 129 -9.54 -7.42 -13.03
C PRO A 129 -9.19 -8.62 -12.14
N LYS A 130 -9.97 -9.71 -12.27
CA LYS A 130 -9.68 -10.99 -11.62
C LYS A 130 -8.36 -11.55 -12.07
#